data_AF-A0A7C2YRZ7-F1
#
_entry.id   AF-A0A7C2YRZ7-F1
#
_cell.length_a   1.000
_cell.length_b   1.000
_cell.length_c   1.000
_cell.angle_alpha   90.00
_cell.angle_beta   90.00
_cell.angle_gamma   90.00
#
_symmetry.space_group_name_H-M   'P 1'
#
loop_
_entity.id
_entity.type
_entity.pdbx_description
1 polymer ?
#
loop_
_entity_poly.entity_id
_entity_poly.type
_entity_poly.pdbx_seq_one_letter_code
_entity_poly.pdbx_strand_id
1 'polypeptide(L)'
;ATRALGAFPDEIKATERLKELIKDRSLRVRRATIEAIERGMSLRLIGTLEEASTRDPEGRIRRAARDAVRKIKEGTKGTPKQISDELERIKAQERQLDERISRLESLR
;
A
#
# COMPACT_ATOMS: atom_id res chain seq x y z
N ALA A 1 -15.62 -5.99 -8.90
CA ALA A 1 -15.96 -4.64 -8.38
C ALA A 1 -15.13 -4.25 -7.15
N THR A 2 -15.30 -4.88 -5.98
CA THR A 2 -14.64 -4.47 -4.72
C THR A 2 -13.11 -4.36 -4.79
N ARG A 3 -12.45 -5.27 -5.49
CA ARG A 3 -10.98 -5.21 -5.68
C ARG A 3 -10.52 -4.00 -6.50
N ALA A 4 -11.34 -3.49 -7.41
CA ALA A 4 -11.01 -2.35 -8.26
C ALA A 4 -11.02 -1.02 -7.48
N LEU A 5 -11.77 -0.94 -6.37
CA LEU A 5 -11.78 0.24 -5.50
C LEU A 5 -10.42 0.46 -4.81
N GLY A 6 -9.61 -0.58 -4.65
CA GLY A 6 -8.25 -0.46 -4.13
C GLY A 6 -7.30 0.34 -5.02
N ALA A 7 -7.66 0.59 -6.29
CA ALA A 7 -6.90 1.45 -7.19
C ALA A 7 -7.09 2.95 -6.89
N PHE A 8 -8.07 3.31 -6.07
CA PHE A 8 -8.39 4.70 -5.70
C PHE A 8 -8.37 4.89 -4.18
N PRO A 9 -7.20 4.70 -3.51
CA PRO A 9 -7.10 4.60 -2.05
C PRO A 9 -7.43 5.89 -1.29
N ASP A 10 -7.42 7.04 -1.96
CA ASP A 10 -7.64 8.37 -1.38
C ASP A 10 -8.92 9.06 -1.86
N GLU A 11 -9.70 8.41 -2.74
CA GLU A 11 -11.00 8.95 -3.13
C GLU A 11 -12.01 8.75 -1.99
N ILE A 12 -12.62 9.85 -1.54
CA ILE A 12 -13.56 9.84 -0.40
C ILE A 12 -14.69 8.83 -0.64
N LYS A 13 -15.27 8.79 -1.84
CA LYS A 13 -16.35 7.86 -2.19
C LYS A 13 -15.88 6.40 -2.14
N ALA A 14 -14.67 6.10 -2.59
CA ALA A 14 -14.11 4.75 -2.56
C ALA A 14 -13.83 4.30 -1.11
N THR A 15 -13.27 5.19 -0.29
CA THR A 15 -12.96 4.89 1.12
C THR A 15 -14.21 4.66 1.97
N GLU A 16 -15.25 5.49 1.84
CA GLU A 16 -16.54 5.25 2.52
C GLU A 16 -17.18 3.94 2.06
N ARG A 17 -17.15 3.65 0.76
CA ARG A 17 -17.70 2.37 0.25
C ARG A 17 -16.95 1.16 0.80
N LEU A 18 -15.62 1.23 0.95
CA LEU A 18 -14.82 0.17 1.55
C LEU A 18 -15.13 -0.01 3.06
N LYS A 19 -15.39 1.07 3.80
CA LYS A 19 -15.83 0.99 5.21
C LYS A 19 -17.17 0.27 5.38
N GLU A 20 -18.07 0.40 4.42
CA GLU A 20 -19.33 -0.35 4.41
C GLU A 20 -19.10 -1.83 4.08
N LEU A 21 -18.35 -2.10 3.00
CA LEU A 21 -18.15 -3.45 2.48
C LEU A 21 -17.32 -4.35 3.41
N ILE A 22 -16.55 -3.78 4.33
CA ILE A 22 -15.84 -4.59 5.34
C ILE A 22 -16.82 -5.18 6.38
N LYS A 23 -18.04 -4.65 6.49
CA LYS A 23 -19.09 -5.15 7.41
C LYS A 23 -20.10 -6.07 6.72
N ASP A 24 -19.85 -6.41 5.45
CA ASP A 24 -20.76 -7.21 4.64
C ASP A 24 -21.00 -8.62 5.22
N ARG A 25 -22.22 -9.15 5.07
CA ARG A 25 -22.58 -10.49 5.52
C ARG A 25 -21.74 -11.57 4.84
N SER A 26 -21.41 -11.35 3.56
CA SER A 26 -20.57 -12.23 2.76
C SER A 26 -19.10 -12.08 3.16
N LEU A 27 -18.56 -13.18 3.68
CA LEU A 27 -17.16 -13.29 4.01
C LEU A 27 -16.23 -13.07 2.81
N ARG A 28 -16.68 -13.48 1.61
CA ARG A 28 -15.94 -13.24 0.36
C ARG A 28 -15.81 -11.75 0.08
N VAL A 29 -16.87 -10.98 0.34
CA VAL A 29 -16.86 -9.52 0.18
C VAL A 29 -15.91 -8.90 1.20
N ARG A 30 -16.04 -9.24 2.49
CA ARG A 30 -15.14 -8.72 3.53
C ARG A 30 -13.66 -9.00 3.22
N ARG A 31 -13.34 -10.23 2.79
CA ARG A 31 -11.98 -10.60 2.38
C ARG A 31 -11.51 -9.78 1.17
N ALA A 32 -12.35 -9.63 0.14
CA ALA A 32 -12.02 -8.83 -1.03
C ALA A 32 -11.83 -7.35 -0.68
N THR A 33 -12.57 -6.82 0.29
CA THR A 33 -12.41 -5.46 0.82
C THR A 33 -11.04 -5.31 1.50
N ILE A 34 -10.65 -6.23 2.37
CA ILE A 34 -9.32 -6.20 3.01
C ILE A 34 -8.20 -6.24 1.96
N GLU A 35 -8.31 -7.12 0.97
CA GLU A 35 -7.35 -7.20 -0.15
C GLU A 35 -7.32 -5.93 -1.00
N ALA A 36 -8.43 -5.18 -1.09
CA ALA A 36 -8.48 -3.91 -1.81
C ALA A 36 -7.80 -2.81 -1.01
N ILE A 37 -8.07 -2.72 0.30
CA ILE A 37 -7.45 -1.74 1.20
C ILE A 37 -5.93 -1.96 1.28
N GLU A 38 -5.50 -3.22 1.41
CA GLU A 38 -4.08 -3.61 1.43
C GLU A 38 -3.37 -3.19 0.14
N ARG A 39 -3.92 -3.52 -1.03
CA ARG A 39 -3.34 -3.13 -2.32
C ARG A 39 -3.26 -1.64 -2.52
N GLY A 40 -4.25 -0.91 -2.03
CA GLY A 40 -4.27 0.55 -2.10
C GLY A 40 -3.34 1.23 -1.09
N MET A 41 -2.72 0.49 -0.17
CA MET A 41 -1.86 1.06 0.89
C MET A 41 -2.53 2.21 1.67
N SER A 42 -3.86 2.17 1.80
CA SER A 42 -4.62 3.31 2.32
C SER A 42 -4.47 3.45 3.84
N LEU A 43 -3.66 4.43 4.27
CA LEU A 43 -3.46 4.76 5.68
C LEU A 43 -4.77 5.18 6.38
N ARG A 44 -5.68 5.82 5.64
CA ARG A 44 -6.98 6.30 6.16
C ARG A 44 -7.89 5.17 6.65
N LEU A 45 -7.69 3.95 6.15
CA LEU A 45 -8.51 2.79 6.47
C LEU A 45 -7.85 1.84 7.48
N ILE A 46 -6.70 2.23 8.06
CA ILE A 46 -6.02 1.43 9.10
C ILE A 46 -6.96 1.17 10.28
N GLY A 47 -7.64 2.19 10.82
CA GLY A 47 -8.56 2.01 11.95
C GLY A 47 -9.70 1.03 11.63
N THR A 48 -10.19 1.05 10.38
CA THR A 48 -11.21 0.10 9.90
C THR A 48 -10.67 -1.32 9.83
N LEU A 49 -9.43 -1.52 9.37
CA LEU A 49 -8.79 -2.84 9.40
C LEU A 49 -8.50 -3.30 10.83
N GLU A 50 -8.06 -2.42 11.73
CA GLU A 50 -7.81 -2.74 13.14
C GLU A 50 -9.10 -3.19 13.85
N GLU A 51 -10.23 -2.53 13.59
CA GLU A 51 -11.53 -2.96 14.07
C GLU A 51 -11.89 -4.36 13.55
N ALA A 52 -11.77 -4.61 12.24
CA ALA A 52 -12.02 -5.93 11.67
C ALA A 52 -11.07 -7.01 12.22
N SER A 53 -9.84 -6.62 12.55
CA SER A 53 -8.81 -7.51 13.08
C SER A 53 -9.10 -8.04 14.49
N THR A 54 -9.95 -7.32 15.24
CA THR A 54 -10.31 -7.60 16.62
C THR A 54 -11.74 -8.12 16.75
N ARG A 55 -12.69 -7.55 15.98
CA ARG A 55 -14.13 -7.75 16.18
C ARG A 55 -14.83 -8.59 15.12
N ASP A 56 -14.21 -8.91 13.98
CA ASP A 56 -14.88 -9.74 12.97
C ASP A 56 -15.19 -11.12 13.57
N PRO A 57 -16.42 -11.66 13.40
CA PRO A 57 -16.78 -12.97 13.95
C PRO A 57 -15.91 -14.10 13.39
N GLU A 58 -15.40 -13.95 12.17
CA GLU A 58 -14.62 -14.96 11.49
C GLU A 58 -13.11 -14.81 11.77
N GLY A 59 -12.48 -15.90 12.23
CA GLY A 59 -11.05 -15.91 12.57
C GLY A 59 -10.12 -15.66 11.38
N ARG A 60 -10.46 -16.16 10.19
CA ARG A 60 -9.67 -15.88 8.96
C ARG A 60 -9.75 -14.42 8.53
N ILE A 61 -10.86 -13.73 8.77
CA ILE A 61 -10.98 -12.29 8.48
C ILE A 61 -10.17 -11.48 9.49
N ARG A 62 -10.21 -11.85 10.77
CA ARG A 62 -9.36 -11.22 11.79
C ARG A 62 -7.87 -11.31 11.43
N ARG A 63 -7.39 -12.51 11.05
CA ARG A 63 -5.99 -12.72 10.60
C ARG A 63 -5.66 -11.88 9.37
N ALA A 64 -6.51 -11.96 8.34
CA ALA A 64 -6.38 -11.19 7.12
C ALA A 64 -6.22 -9.67 7.37
N ALA A 65 -7.06 -9.12 8.25
CA ALA A 65 -7.02 -7.69 8.56
C ALA A 65 -5.75 -7.31 9.34
N ARG A 66 -5.31 -8.13 10.32
CA ARG A 66 -4.03 -7.91 11.02
C ARG A 66 -2.85 -7.90 10.05
N ASP A 67 -2.82 -8.84 9.11
CA ASP A 67 -1.74 -8.94 8.14
C ASP A 67 -1.71 -7.73 7.22
N ALA A 68 -2.88 -7.27 6.77
CA ALA A 68 -3.00 -6.04 5.97
C ALA A 68 -2.52 -4.80 6.75
N VAL A 69 -2.92 -4.63 8.01
CA VAL A 69 -2.45 -3.52 8.86
C VAL A 69 -0.92 -3.51 8.96
N ARG A 70 -0.32 -4.67 9.22
CA ARG A 70 1.13 -4.83 9.33
C ARG A 70 1.82 -4.44 8.02
N LYS A 71 1.38 -4.97 6.89
CA LYS A 71 1.95 -4.66 5.56
C LYS A 71 1.83 -3.19 5.19
N ILE A 72 0.67 -2.57 5.45
CA ILE A 72 0.48 -1.14 5.20
C ILE A 72 1.45 -0.33 6.05
N LYS A 73 1.52 -0.59 7.36
CA LYS A 73 2.44 0.11 8.27
C LYS A 73 3.90 -0.09 7.87
N GLU A 74 4.32 -1.32 7.57
CA GLU A 74 5.68 -1.66 7.12
C GLU A 74 6.03 -1.00 5.78
N GLY A 75 5.14 -1.03 4.79
CA GLY A 75 5.37 -0.38 3.50
C GLY A 75 5.40 1.15 3.58
N THR A 76 4.83 1.74 4.64
CA THR A 76 4.97 3.18 4.93
C THR A 76 6.17 3.53 5.81
N LYS A 77 6.93 2.54 6.32
CA LYS A 77 8.20 2.77 7.03
C LYS A 77 9.35 2.99 6.04
N GLY A 78 9.22 3.98 5.18
CA GLY A 78 10.37 4.73 4.67
C GLY A 78 10.39 6.04 5.45
N THR A 79 11.36 6.23 6.35
CA THR A 79 11.54 7.58 6.92
C THR A 79 11.80 8.55 5.76
N PRO A 80 11.35 9.82 5.83
CA PRO A 80 11.70 10.82 4.81
C PRO A 80 13.21 10.85 4.54
N LYS A 81 14.01 10.58 5.58
CA LYS A 81 15.46 10.40 5.47
C LYS A 81 15.86 9.21 4.59
N GLN A 82 15.32 8.02 4.82
CA GLN A 82 15.61 6.85 3.97
C GLN A 82 15.20 7.08 2.51
N ILE A 83 14.06 7.75 2.28
CA ILE A 83 13.59 8.10 0.94
C ILE A 83 14.56 9.12 0.30
N SER A 84 15.01 10.13 1.05
CA SER A 84 16.02 11.08 0.59
C SER A 84 17.37 10.42 0.31
N ASP A 85 17.84 9.55 1.20
CA ASP A 85 19.11 8.82 1.06
C ASP A 85 19.09 7.91 -0.18
N GLU A 86 17.95 7.26 -0.45
CA GLU A 86 17.77 6.42 -1.62
C GLU A 86 17.67 7.26 -2.91
N LEU A 87 16.99 8.41 -2.87
CA LEU A 87 16.95 9.38 -3.97
C LEU A 87 18.35 9.93 -4.29
N GLU A 88 19.14 10.25 -3.26
CA GLU A 88 20.52 10.72 -3.41
C GLU A 88 21.42 9.65 -4.04
N ARG A 89 21.28 8.38 -3.63
CA ARG A 89 22.01 7.26 -4.25
C ARG A 89 21.66 7.12 -5.73
N ILE A 90 20.38 7.19 -6.08
CA ILE A 90 19.93 7.08 -7.48
C ILE A 90 20.50 8.22 -8.32
N LYS A 91 20.46 9.47 -7.83
CA LYS A 91 21.07 10.63 -8.52
C LYS A 91 22.58 10.49 -8.69
N ALA A 92 23.27 9.89 -7.72
CA ALA A 92 24.70 9.63 -7.83
C ALA A 92 25.00 8.58 -8.91
N GLN A 93 24.18 7.53 -9.00
CA GLN A 93 24.30 6.50 -10.04
C GLN A 93 24.03 7.06 -11.44
N GLU A 94 23.03 7.92 -11.60
CA GLU A 94 22.73 8.62 -12.85
C GLU A 94 23.95 9.42 -13.34
N ARG A 95 24.52 10.26 -12.48
CA ARG A 95 25.75 11.02 -12.80
C ARG A 95 26.89 10.12 -13.25
N GLN A 96 27.11 9.00 -12.55
CA GLN A 96 28.15 8.04 -12.94
C GLN A 96 27.87 7.37 -14.29
N LEU A 97 26.60 7.08 -14.61
CA LEU A 97 26.22 6.53 -15.89
C LEU A 97 26.44 7.56 -17.01
N ASP A 98 26.03 8.81 -16.81
CA ASP A 98 26.24 9.89 -17.77
C ASP A 98 27.72 10.16 -18.05
N GLU A 99 28.57 10.16 -17.02
CA GLU A 99 30.02 10.28 -17.19
C GLU A 99 30.59 9.11 -18.00
N ARG A 100 30.11 7.89 -17.76
CA ARG A 100 30.56 6.70 -18.50
C ARG A 100 30.11 6.75 -19.96
N ILE A 101 28.88 7.17 -20.21
CA ILE A 101 28.34 7.37 -21.56
C ILE A 101 29.17 8.43 -22.27
N SER A 102 29.39 9.59 -21.64
CA SER A 102 30.20 10.68 -22.21
C SER A 102 31.62 10.24 -22.58
N ARG A 103 32.27 9.42 -21.73
CA ARG A 103 33.59 8.84 -22.05
C ARG A 103 33.53 7.90 -23.26
N LEU A 104 32.52 7.03 -23.33
CA LEU A 104 32.35 6.12 -24.45
C LEU A 104 32.03 6.86 -25.76
N GLU A 105 31.24 7.93 -25.68
CA GLU A 105 30.95 8.80 -26.82
C GLU A 105 32.18 9.58 -27.28
N SER A 106 33.06 9.98 -26.37
CA SER A 106 34.33 10.65 -26.72
C SER A 106 35.39 9.74 -27.37
N LEU A 107 35.19 8.41 -27.29
CA LEU A 107 36.06 7.40 -27.91
C LEU A 107 35.60 6.98 -29.32
N ARG A 108 34.47 7.53 -29.78
CA ARG A 108 33.88 7.24 -31.09
C ARG A 108 34.16 8.35 -32.08
#